data_AF-V7AFZ9-F1
#
_entry.id   AF-V7AFZ9-F1
#
_cell.length_a   1.000
_cell.length_b   1.000
_cell.length_c   1.000
_cell.angle_alpha   90.00
_cell.angle_beta   90.00
_cell.angle_gamma   90.00
#
_symmetry.space_group_name_H-M   'P 1'
#
loop_
_entity.id
_entity.type
_entity.pdbx_description
1 polymer ?
#
loop_
_entity_poly.entity_id
_entity_poly.type
_entity_poly.pdbx_seq_one_letter_code
_entity_poly.pdbx_strand_id
1 'polypeptide(L)'
;MSLILCFSLNVKLSTHHISSKTSKLHLDDTCVSIFSSHSLHKATSFFHLLPQIACAMGNTITLLLLLLVLLYHGAMAIPEGKEDSLFLMHSPKRVVKTDAGEMHVLKTQSGCMRFLDRHMHIGFITMEPKSLFVPHYLDTNLIIFIHKGEANLGFMYDDELVEKRLKTGDLYVIPSGSAFYFVNIEEGQRLHIICSIDPSTSLGLDTFHSFYIGGGANSHSLLSGFGPAILEAAFNETRMEVESIFYKELDGPIMYMDDSHVPSLGIKFLQLEKEEKEQHLKKMLLDQEEEKEEEHQTSRSWRKPLETIFGKVNEKTESKNSIDWSVAKNLYDRKPDFRNDYGWSKALDGGEYPPLTKPDIGVFHVYLTAGSMLAPHVNPRASEYAIVLKGSGELAIVYPNGSKAISTEIKEGDVFVVPRYFPFCQIASKDGPLEFFGFSTSARENKPQFLAGSVSLLRTFQGPQLAAALGVSEDTLRRALDPRDEAVILPPP
;
A
#
# COMPACT_ATOMS: atom_id res chain seq x y z
N MET A 1 8.95 -18.62 -10.56
CA MET A 1 9.86 -19.40 -11.43
C MET A 1 9.28 -20.81 -11.68
N SER A 2 8.02 -20.90 -12.17
CA SER A 2 7.29 -22.18 -12.33
C SER A 2 6.47 -22.31 -13.62
N LEU A 3 6.92 -21.67 -14.71
CA LEU A 3 6.23 -21.76 -16.02
C LEU A 3 7.12 -22.31 -17.15
N ILE A 4 8.30 -22.87 -16.82
CA ILE A 4 9.25 -23.41 -17.80
C ILE A 4 9.23 -24.95 -17.89
N LEU A 5 8.42 -25.65 -17.09
CA LEU A 5 8.54 -27.11 -16.90
C LEU A 5 7.53 -28.00 -17.67
N CYS A 6 6.90 -27.51 -18.75
CA CYS A 6 6.01 -28.36 -19.58
C CYS A 6 6.46 -28.58 -21.04
N PHE A 7 7.65 -28.14 -21.45
CA PHE A 7 8.23 -28.56 -22.73
C PHE A 7 9.34 -29.59 -22.51
N SER A 8 8.93 -30.80 -22.10
CA SER A 8 9.83 -31.95 -22.13
C SER A 8 9.05 -33.17 -22.57
N LEU A 9 8.85 -33.28 -23.89
CA LEU A 9 8.33 -34.47 -24.55
C LEU A 9 9.28 -34.84 -25.69
N ASN A 10 10.05 -35.89 -25.40
CA ASN A 10 10.98 -36.66 -26.22
C ASN A 10 10.80 -36.55 -27.75
N VAL A 11 11.77 -35.92 -28.42
CA VAL A 11 12.04 -36.18 -29.85
C VAL A 11 13.18 -37.20 -29.93
N LYS A 12 12.84 -38.48 -30.11
CA LYS A 12 13.80 -39.52 -30.50
C LYS A 12 14.02 -39.41 -32.01
N LEU A 13 15.15 -38.86 -32.43
CA LEU A 13 15.60 -38.91 -33.83
C LEU A 13 16.12 -40.32 -34.12
N SER A 14 15.36 -41.11 -34.88
CA SER A 14 15.88 -42.30 -35.55
C SER A 14 16.07 -41.98 -37.03
N THR A 15 17.31 -42.05 -37.47
CA THR A 15 17.71 -41.94 -38.87
C THR A 15 17.33 -43.21 -39.62
N HIS A 16 16.34 -43.17 -40.51
CA HIS A 16 16.32 -44.01 -41.71
C HIS A 16 15.37 -43.45 -42.79
N HIS A 17 15.94 -43.36 -44.00
CA HIS A 17 15.38 -43.27 -45.36
C HIS A 17 13.92 -42.82 -45.63
N ILE A 18 13.86 -41.74 -46.40
CA ILE A 18 12.87 -41.28 -47.41
C ILE A 18 11.80 -42.31 -47.83
N SER A 19 10.51 -41.98 -47.63
CA SER A 19 9.46 -42.11 -48.66
C SER A 19 8.17 -41.37 -48.25
N SER A 20 7.47 -40.86 -49.26
CA SER A 20 6.28 -40.00 -49.18
C SER A 20 5.09 -40.63 -48.45
N LYS A 21 4.49 -39.88 -47.52
CA LYS A 21 3.02 -39.82 -47.28
C LYS A 21 2.70 -38.79 -46.19
N THR A 22 1.69 -37.98 -46.49
CA THR A 22 1.08 -36.94 -45.66
C THR A 22 0.69 -37.46 -44.27
N SER A 23 1.31 -36.92 -43.22
CA SER A 23 0.89 -37.13 -41.83
C SER A 23 -0.06 -35.99 -41.44
N LYS A 24 -1.35 -36.28 -41.28
CA LYS A 24 -2.28 -35.37 -40.58
C LYS A 24 -1.92 -35.38 -39.10
N LEU A 25 -1.57 -34.22 -38.53
CA LEU A 25 -1.56 -34.04 -37.08
C LEU A 25 -3.02 -34.01 -36.60
N HIS A 26 -3.40 -34.96 -35.76
CA HIS A 26 -4.60 -34.83 -34.92
C HIS A 26 -4.18 -34.23 -33.59
N LEU A 27 -4.74 -33.07 -33.25
CA LEU A 27 -4.68 -32.48 -31.91
C LEU A 27 -5.96 -32.92 -31.17
N ASP A 28 -5.81 -33.48 -29.97
CA ASP A 28 -6.93 -33.83 -29.07
C ASP A 28 -7.61 -32.56 -28.54
N ASP A 29 -8.93 -32.59 -28.43
CA ASP A 29 -9.85 -31.49 -28.09
C ASP A 29 -9.80 -30.99 -26.62
N THR A 30 -8.71 -31.21 -25.88
CA THR A 30 -8.63 -30.92 -24.43
C THR A 30 -7.81 -29.69 -24.04
N CYS A 31 -7.51 -28.78 -24.96
CA CYS A 31 -6.85 -27.51 -24.65
C CYS A 31 -7.42 -26.32 -25.44
N VAL A 32 -8.72 -26.05 -25.30
CA VAL A 32 -9.31 -24.77 -25.74
C VAL A 32 -10.35 -24.32 -24.71
N SER A 33 -9.92 -23.56 -23.69
CA SER A 33 -10.89 -22.93 -22.78
C SER A 33 -10.40 -21.66 -22.09
N ILE A 34 -9.71 -20.75 -22.76
CA ILE A 34 -9.61 -19.35 -22.30
C ILE A 34 -9.50 -18.36 -23.48
N PHE A 35 -10.53 -18.16 -24.29
CA PHE A 35 -10.67 -16.95 -25.14
C PHE A 35 -12.16 -16.71 -25.48
N SER A 36 -12.58 -15.44 -25.54
CA SER A 36 -13.95 -15.09 -25.96
C SER A 36 -14.18 -15.38 -27.44
N SER A 37 -15.44 -15.67 -27.81
CA SER A 37 -15.84 -16.23 -29.11
C SER A 37 -15.50 -15.37 -30.33
N HIS A 38 -15.28 -14.07 -30.19
CA HIS A 38 -14.86 -13.20 -31.30
C HIS A 38 -13.35 -13.19 -31.54
N SER A 39 -12.53 -13.46 -30.50
CA SER A 39 -11.08 -13.57 -30.64
C SER A 39 -10.65 -14.93 -31.21
N LEU A 40 -11.47 -15.98 -31.02
CA LEU A 40 -11.21 -17.30 -31.60
C LEU A 40 -11.20 -17.27 -33.13
N HIS A 41 -12.07 -16.50 -33.79
CA HIS A 41 -12.15 -16.51 -35.26
C HIS A 41 -10.96 -15.84 -35.96
N LYS A 42 -10.36 -14.81 -35.35
CA LYS A 42 -9.12 -14.18 -35.85
C LYS A 42 -7.87 -14.98 -35.48
N ALA A 43 -7.84 -15.59 -34.29
CA ALA A 43 -6.73 -16.45 -33.86
C ALA A 43 -6.67 -17.76 -34.66
N THR A 44 -7.80 -18.43 -34.92
CA THR A 44 -7.83 -19.70 -35.68
C THR A 44 -7.40 -19.53 -37.14
N SER A 45 -7.71 -18.41 -37.80
CA SER A 45 -7.16 -18.13 -39.14
C SER A 45 -5.64 -17.92 -39.14
N PHE A 46 -5.09 -17.31 -38.09
CA PHE A 46 -3.65 -17.07 -37.97
C PHE A 46 -2.86 -18.33 -37.61
N PHE A 47 -3.41 -19.20 -36.76
CA PHE A 47 -2.80 -20.48 -36.41
C PHE A 47 -2.74 -21.46 -37.61
N HIS A 48 -3.67 -21.34 -38.56
CA HIS A 48 -3.61 -22.07 -39.83
C HIS A 48 -2.52 -21.57 -40.81
N LEU A 49 -2.06 -20.32 -40.67
CA LEU A 49 -0.99 -19.75 -41.51
C LEU A 49 0.42 -20.01 -40.97
N LEU A 50 0.60 -20.30 -39.68
CA LEU A 50 1.91 -20.53 -39.06
C LEU A 50 2.75 -21.63 -39.75
N PRO A 51 2.19 -22.79 -40.16
CA PRO A 51 2.94 -23.80 -40.91
C PRO A 51 3.36 -23.32 -42.30
N GLN A 52 2.55 -22.47 -42.95
CA GLN A 52 2.84 -21.94 -44.28
C GLN A 52 3.93 -20.86 -44.24
N ILE A 53 3.93 -20.02 -43.20
CA ILE A 53 4.97 -19.01 -42.95
C ILE A 53 6.29 -19.69 -42.55
N ALA A 54 6.23 -20.75 -41.73
CA ALA A 54 7.40 -21.56 -41.38
C ALA A 54 8.05 -22.23 -42.60
N CYS A 55 7.24 -22.70 -43.55
CA CYS A 55 7.72 -23.31 -44.78
C CYS A 55 8.30 -22.28 -45.77
N ALA A 56 7.83 -21.03 -45.75
CA ALA A 56 8.28 -19.96 -46.64
C ALA A 56 9.56 -19.25 -46.17
N MET A 57 9.83 -19.21 -44.86
CA MET A 57 10.91 -18.39 -44.29
C MET A 57 12.22 -19.14 -44.03
N GLY A 58 12.25 -20.48 -44.13
CA GLY A 58 13.47 -21.32 -44.15
C GLY A 58 14.40 -21.24 -42.93
N ASN A 59 14.10 -20.39 -41.95
CA ASN A 59 14.95 -20.10 -40.81
C ASN A 59 14.11 -20.13 -39.52
N THR A 60 14.39 -21.13 -38.69
CA THR A 60 13.73 -21.36 -37.39
C THR A 60 13.87 -20.17 -36.44
N ILE A 61 14.95 -19.39 -36.56
CA ILE A 61 15.19 -18.19 -35.75
C ILE A 61 14.14 -17.10 -36.02
N THR A 62 13.74 -16.91 -37.28
CA THR A 62 12.78 -15.87 -37.65
C THR A 62 11.36 -16.22 -37.20
N LEU A 63 10.99 -17.51 -37.24
CA LEU A 63 9.71 -17.99 -36.72
C LEU A 63 9.64 -17.85 -35.19
N LEU A 64 10.73 -18.17 -34.49
CA LEU A 64 10.86 -17.96 -33.05
C LEU A 64 10.76 -16.49 -32.68
N LEU A 65 11.43 -15.59 -33.41
CA LEU A 65 11.32 -14.14 -33.21
C LEU A 65 9.89 -13.65 -33.43
N LEU A 66 9.19 -14.12 -34.47
CA LEU A 66 7.83 -13.70 -34.78
C LEU A 66 6.83 -14.22 -33.73
N LEU A 67 7.00 -15.45 -33.24
CA LEU A 67 6.28 -15.97 -32.08
C LEU A 67 6.55 -15.17 -30.81
N LEU A 68 7.80 -14.77 -30.57
CA LEU A 68 8.18 -13.98 -29.41
C LEU A 68 7.57 -12.57 -29.48
N VAL A 69 7.54 -11.95 -30.67
CA VAL A 69 6.85 -10.68 -30.92
C VAL A 69 5.34 -10.82 -30.75
N LEU A 70 4.73 -11.90 -31.23
CA LEU A 70 3.29 -12.15 -31.08
C LEU A 70 2.90 -12.45 -29.63
N LEU A 71 3.71 -13.20 -28.89
CA LEU A 71 3.53 -13.45 -27.46
C LEU A 71 3.72 -12.16 -26.66
N TYR A 72 4.67 -11.31 -27.05
CA TYR A 72 4.86 -9.98 -26.46
C TYR A 72 3.65 -9.08 -26.73
N HIS A 73 3.15 -9.03 -27.96
CA HIS A 73 1.95 -8.24 -28.29
C HIS A 73 0.68 -8.80 -27.64
N GLY A 74 0.54 -10.13 -27.54
CA GLY A 74 -0.56 -10.79 -26.86
C GLY A 74 -0.55 -10.56 -25.34
N ALA A 75 0.62 -10.48 -24.71
CA ALA A 75 0.76 -10.11 -23.31
C ALA A 75 0.45 -8.62 -23.05
N MET A 76 0.63 -7.77 -24.06
CA MET A 76 0.30 -6.34 -24.00
C MET A 76 -1.15 -6.03 -24.37
N ALA A 77 -1.87 -6.97 -25.01
CA ALA A 77 -3.28 -6.81 -25.36
C ALA A 77 -4.13 -6.85 -24.08
N ILE A 78 -4.84 -5.75 -23.81
CA ILE A 78 -5.83 -5.66 -22.73
C ILE A 78 -7.15 -6.19 -23.32
N PRO A 79 -7.79 -7.22 -22.73
CA PRO A 79 -9.09 -7.67 -23.20
C PRO A 79 -10.12 -6.53 -23.04
N GLU A 80 -10.71 -6.09 -24.14
CA GLU A 80 -11.84 -5.15 -24.13
C GLU A 80 -12.96 -5.70 -23.23
N GLY A 81 -13.45 -4.89 -22.28
CA GLY A 81 -14.56 -5.24 -21.39
C GLY A 81 -14.20 -5.62 -19.93
N LYS A 82 -12.92 -5.53 -19.52
CA LYS A 82 -12.49 -5.62 -18.10
C LYS A 82 -11.78 -4.36 -17.58
N GLU A 83 -11.87 -3.25 -18.31
CA GLU A 83 -11.07 -2.04 -18.05
C GLU A 83 -11.46 -1.33 -16.75
N ASP A 84 -12.76 -1.23 -16.43
CA ASP A 84 -13.23 -0.62 -15.17
C ASP A 84 -12.69 -1.36 -13.94
N SER A 85 -12.54 -2.68 -14.04
CA SER A 85 -11.97 -3.47 -12.96
C SER A 85 -10.51 -3.10 -12.72
N LEU A 86 -9.74 -2.79 -13.76
CA LEU A 86 -8.28 -2.68 -13.71
C LEU A 86 -7.79 -1.66 -12.67
N PHE A 87 -8.42 -0.50 -12.62
CA PHE A 87 -8.02 0.61 -11.75
C PHE A 87 -8.85 0.70 -10.46
N LEU A 88 -9.89 -0.13 -10.31
CA LEU A 88 -10.73 -0.20 -9.11
C LEU A 88 -10.43 -1.44 -8.26
N MET A 89 -10.09 -1.25 -7.00
CA MET A 89 -9.80 -2.33 -6.06
C MET A 89 -11.11 -2.78 -5.37
N HIS A 90 -11.70 -3.90 -5.81
CA HIS A 90 -13.03 -4.34 -5.37
C HIS A 90 -13.07 -5.76 -4.76
N SER A 91 -11.92 -6.44 -4.67
CA SER A 91 -11.83 -7.81 -4.16
C SER A 91 -11.17 -7.86 -2.77
N PRO A 92 -11.94 -7.71 -1.67
CA PRO A 92 -11.38 -7.74 -0.32
C PRO A 92 -10.98 -9.16 0.07
N LYS A 93 -9.73 -9.33 0.49
CA LYS A 93 -9.27 -10.50 1.22
C LYS A 93 -9.39 -10.22 2.71
N ARG A 94 -10.30 -10.92 3.37
CA ARG A 94 -10.40 -10.89 4.83
C ARG A 94 -9.21 -11.60 5.45
N VAL A 95 -8.50 -10.92 6.35
CA VAL A 95 -7.29 -11.44 7.02
C VAL A 95 -7.52 -11.69 8.51
N VAL A 96 -8.45 -10.96 9.13
CA VAL A 96 -8.92 -11.20 10.50
C VAL A 96 -10.43 -11.10 10.53
N LYS A 97 -11.08 -12.02 11.27
CA LYS A 97 -12.51 -11.92 11.60
C LYS A 97 -12.78 -12.49 12.98
N THR A 98 -13.37 -11.68 13.83
CA THR A 98 -13.79 -12.01 15.20
C THR A 98 -15.12 -11.31 15.49
N ASP A 99 -15.71 -11.56 16.66
CA ASP A 99 -16.91 -10.84 17.12
C ASP A 99 -16.58 -9.42 17.61
N ALA A 100 -15.32 -9.14 17.95
CA ALA A 100 -14.85 -7.85 18.46
C ALA A 100 -14.26 -6.94 17.36
N GLY A 101 -14.14 -7.45 16.14
CA GLY A 101 -13.65 -6.67 15.00
C GLY A 101 -13.18 -7.52 13.83
N GLU A 102 -12.71 -6.83 12.79
CA GLU A 102 -12.23 -7.45 11.57
C GLU A 102 -11.14 -6.62 10.89
N MET A 103 -10.35 -7.31 10.07
CA MET A 103 -9.42 -6.68 9.13
C MET A 103 -9.61 -7.32 7.76
N HIS A 104 -9.78 -6.48 6.75
CA HIS A 104 -9.78 -6.90 5.36
C HIS A 104 -8.83 -6.05 4.53
N VAL A 105 -8.30 -6.62 3.46
CA VAL A 105 -7.31 -5.98 2.60
C VAL A 105 -7.73 -6.07 1.15
N LEU A 106 -7.75 -4.93 0.48
CA LEU A 106 -7.88 -4.83 -0.95
C LEU A 106 -6.49 -4.92 -1.59
N LYS A 107 -6.28 -5.96 -2.40
CA LYS A 107 -5.03 -6.14 -3.13
C LYS A 107 -5.04 -5.37 -4.44
N THR A 108 -3.89 -4.84 -4.84
CA THR A 108 -3.71 -4.33 -6.20
C THR A 108 -4.00 -5.47 -7.18
N GLN A 109 -4.77 -5.18 -8.22
CA GLN A 109 -5.09 -6.17 -9.23
C GLN A 109 -3.90 -6.52 -10.10
N SER A 110 -3.73 -7.81 -10.39
CA SER A 110 -2.64 -8.32 -11.22
C SER A 110 -2.53 -7.64 -12.59
N GLY A 111 -3.66 -7.27 -13.19
CA GLY A 111 -3.66 -6.53 -14.45
C GLY A 111 -3.07 -5.12 -14.33
N CYS A 112 -3.26 -4.44 -13.20
CA CYS A 112 -2.78 -3.07 -12.96
C CYS A 112 -1.29 -3.05 -12.64
N MET A 113 -0.79 -4.12 -11.99
CA MET A 113 0.61 -4.25 -11.56
C MET A 113 1.62 -4.05 -12.70
N ARG A 114 1.28 -4.35 -13.96
CA ARG A 114 2.17 -4.12 -15.12
C ARG A 114 2.44 -2.64 -15.41
N PHE A 115 1.62 -1.73 -14.87
CA PHE A 115 1.77 -0.28 -15.03
C PHE A 115 2.39 0.38 -13.81
N LEU A 116 2.63 -0.36 -12.73
CA LEU A 116 3.08 0.17 -11.45
C LEU A 116 4.57 -0.12 -11.27
N ASP A 117 5.33 0.91 -10.89
CA ASP A 117 6.73 0.78 -10.46
C ASP A 117 6.84 0.13 -9.08
N ARG A 118 5.87 0.43 -8.22
CA ARG A 118 5.67 -0.17 -6.91
C ARG A 118 4.17 -0.30 -6.68
N HIS A 119 3.75 -1.41 -6.08
CA HIS A 119 2.35 -1.65 -5.77
C HIS A 119 2.14 -1.76 -4.26
N MET A 120 0.93 -1.46 -3.83
CA MET A 120 0.52 -1.43 -2.44
C MET A 120 -0.80 -2.17 -2.27
N HIS A 121 -1.14 -2.49 -1.02
CA HIS A 121 -2.46 -2.96 -0.65
C HIS A 121 -3.07 -1.98 0.35
N ILE A 122 -4.40 -1.89 0.36
CA ILE A 122 -5.14 -1.02 1.28
C ILE A 122 -5.88 -1.90 2.27
N GLY A 123 -5.54 -1.76 3.55
CA GLY A 123 -6.18 -2.45 4.64
C GLY A 123 -7.22 -1.58 5.34
N PHE A 124 -8.26 -2.22 5.84
CA PHE A 124 -9.28 -1.62 6.67
C PHE A 124 -9.40 -2.45 7.94
N ILE A 125 -9.27 -1.80 9.09
CA ILE A 125 -9.44 -2.42 10.41
C ILE A 125 -10.66 -1.77 11.05
N THR A 126 -11.61 -2.60 11.51
CA THR A 126 -12.76 -2.17 12.29
C THR A 126 -12.73 -2.87 13.64
N MET A 127 -12.90 -2.11 14.71
CA MET A 127 -12.87 -2.60 16.09
C MET A 127 -14.09 -2.11 16.85
N GLU A 128 -14.76 -3.01 17.56
CA GLU A 128 -15.88 -2.68 18.44
C GLU A 128 -15.41 -1.87 19.66
N PRO A 129 -16.32 -1.16 20.35
CA PRO A 129 -16.06 -0.63 21.68
C PRO A 129 -15.50 -1.70 22.64
N LYS A 130 -14.63 -1.29 23.55
CA LYS A 130 -13.99 -2.17 24.55
C LYS A 130 -13.31 -3.38 23.92
N SER A 131 -12.49 -3.14 22.90
CA SER A 131 -11.76 -4.21 22.21
C SER A 131 -10.25 -3.96 22.14
N LEU A 132 -9.50 -5.07 22.04
CA LEU A 132 -8.05 -5.12 21.91
C LEU A 132 -7.68 -5.85 20.63
N PHE A 133 -6.87 -5.23 19.79
CA PHE A 133 -6.07 -5.94 18.80
C PHE A 133 -4.77 -6.38 19.49
N VAL A 134 -4.63 -7.68 19.73
CA VAL A 134 -3.59 -8.26 20.59
C VAL A 134 -2.17 -7.88 20.17
N PRO A 135 -1.18 -7.87 21.09
CA PRO A 135 0.21 -7.58 20.76
C PRO A 135 0.77 -8.47 19.65
N HIS A 136 1.27 -7.84 18.59
CA HIS A 136 1.86 -8.51 17.43
C HIS A 136 2.82 -7.57 16.69
N TYR A 137 3.62 -8.12 15.78
CA TYR A 137 4.40 -7.33 14.80
C TYR A 137 4.15 -7.83 13.39
N LEU A 138 4.51 -7.01 12.39
CA LEU A 138 4.33 -7.32 10.96
C LEU A 138 5.67 -7.38 10.23
N ASP A 139 5.75 -8.12 9.13
CA ASP A 139 6.88 -8.09 8.19
C ASP A 139 6.87 -6.90 7.21
N THR A 140 5.98 -5.93 7.42
CA THR A 140 5.83 -4.75 6.57
C THR A 140 5.59 -3.49 7.38
N ASN A 141 5.98 -2.34 6.83
CA ASN A 141 5.65 -1.05 7.42
C ASN A 141 4.15 -0.81 7.26
N LEU A 142 3.50 -0.40 8.34
CA LEU A 142 2.08 -0.09 8.35
C LEU A 142 1.90 1.41 8.58
N ILE A 143 1.39 2.12 7.58
CA ILE A 143 1.00 3.52 7.75
C ILE A 143 -0.49 3.53 7.97
N ILE A 144 -0.91 3.99 9.14
CA ILE A 144 -2.30 4.00 9.56
C ILE A 144 -2.86 5.41 9.51
N PHE A 145 -4.14 5.51 9.17
CA PHE A 145 -4.96 6.70 9.21
C PHE A 145 -6.22 6.40 10.03
N ILE A 146 -6.43 7.11 11.13
CA ILE A 146 -7.65 6.97 11.93
C ILE A 146 -8.78 7.68 11.20
N HIS A 147 -9.59 6.92 10.47
CA HIS A 147 -10.71 7.47 9.71
C HIS A 147 -11.88 7.87 10.61
N LYS A 148 -12.17 7.06 11.65
CA LYS A 148 -13.25 7.33 12.60
C LYS A 148 -12.96 6.70 13.96
N GLY A 149 -13.31 7.42 15.02
CA GLY A 149 -13.11 7.00 16.41
C GLY A 149 -11.75 7.40 16.95
N GLU A 150 -11.39 6.75 18.05
CA GLU A 150 -10.11 6.94 18.73
C GLU A 150 -9.48 5.59 19.09
N ALA A 151 -8.15 5.56 19.11
CA ALA A 151 -7.39 4.36 19.40
C ALA A 151 -6.26 4.69 20.38
N ASN A 152 -6.03 3.83 21.35
CA ASN A 152 -4.75 3.82 22.07
C ASN A 152 -3.84 2.80 21.40
N LEU A 153 -2.75 3.29 20.81
CA LEU A 153 -1.70 2.49 20.20
C LEU A 153 -0.58 2.33 21.23
N GLY A 154 -0.32 1.10 21.67
CA GLY A 154 0.94 0.77 22.33
C GLY A 154 1.90 0.19 21.30
N PHE A 155 3.14 0.65 21.27
CA PHE A 155 4.15 0.15 20.33
C PHE A 155 5.54 0.20 20.95
N MET A 156 6.40 -0.73 20.54
CA MET A 156 7.80 -0.78 20.97
C MET A 156 8.65 0.18 20.15
N TYR A 157 9.38 1.05 20.83
CA TYR A 157 10.33 2.00 20.26
C TYR A 157 11.57 2.11 21.14
N ASP A 158 12.75 1.90 20.54
CA ASP A 158 14.03 1.91 21.25
C ASP A 158 14.02 1.04 22.53
N ASP A 159 13.47 -0.17 22.39
CA ASP A 159 13.27 -1.16 23.46
C ASP A 159 12.30 -0.74 24.60
N GLU A 160 11.61 0.40 24.47
CA GLU A 160 10.59 0.87 25.40
C GLU A 160 9.17 0.76 24.83
N LEU A 161 8.19 0.51 25.70
CA LEU A 161 6.77 0.59 25.33
C LEU A 161 6.32 2.05 25.37
N VAL A 162 5.96 2.58 24.21
CA VAL A 162 5.36 3.91 24.09
C VAL A 162 3.87 3.75 23.81
N GLU A 163 3.04 4.45 24.57
CA GLU A 163 1.60 4.50 24.38
C GLU A 163 1.16 5.85 23.82
N LYS A 164 0.26 5.81 22.84
CA LYS A 164 -0.22 7.01 22.17
C LYS A 164 -1.70 6.94 21.90
N ARG A 165 -2.42 7.97 22.35
CA ARG A 165 -3.80 8.22 21.94
C ARG A 165 -3.81 8.82 20.54
N LEU A 166 -4.51 8.17 19.64
CA LEU A 166 -4.72 8.57 18.26
C LEU A 166 -6.20 8.93 18.08
N LYS A 167 -6.45 10.12 17.53
CA LYS A 167 -7.79 10.62 17.24
C LYS A 167 -8.06 10.58 15.74
N THR A 168 -9.33 10.75 15.38
CA THR A 168 -9.75 10.90 13.98
C THR A 168 -8.90 11.94 13.23
N GLY A 169 -8.40 11.55 12.06
CA GLY A 169 -7.48 12.35 11.24
C GLY A 169 -5.99 12.09 11.51
N ASP A 170 -5.62 11.36 12.57
CA ASP A 170 -4.22 11.06 12.87
C ASP A 170 -3.62 10.04 11.88
N LEU A 171 -2.39 10.35 11.45
CA LEU A 171 -1.50 9.45 10.72
C LEU A 171 -0.38 8.98 11.64
N TYR A 172 -0.05 7.71 11.53
CA TYR A 172 1.07 7.11 12.25
C TYR A 172 1.77 6.04 11.41
N VAL A 173 3.08 5.89 11.58
CA VAL A 173 3.86 4.86 10.90
C VAL A 173 4.34 3.85 11.94
N ILE A 174 3.95 2.60 11.75
CA ILE A 174 4.44 1.46 12.53
C ILE A 174 5.49 0.73 11.68
N PRO A 175 6.77 0.76 12.08
CA PRO A 175 7.81 0.08 11.32
C PRO A 175 7.62 -1.44 11.29
N SER A 176 8.03 -2.08 10.20
CA SER A 176 8.12 -3.55 10.13
C SER A 176 8.97 -4.09 11.29
N GLY A 177 8.51 -5.14 11.96
CA GLY A 177 9.18 -5.78 13.09
C GLY A 177 8.95 -5.10 14.45
N SER A 178 8.37 -3.89 14.48
CA SER A 178 7.98 -3.26 15.76
C SER A 178 6.71 -3.90 16.29
N ALA A 179 6.76 -4.40 17.52
CA ALA A 179 5.58 -4.93 18.20
C ALA A 179 4.63 -3.80 18.59
N PHE A 180 3.32 -4.00 18.37
CA PHE A 180 2.28 -3.05 18.72
C PHE A 180 0.96 -3.74 19.06
N TYR A 181 0.04 -2.97 19.64
CA TYR A 181 -1.35 -3.36 19.88
C TYR A 181 -2.26 -2.13 19.72
N PHE A 182 -3.55 -2.36 19.45
CA PHE A 182 -4.56 -1.29 19.48
C PHE A 182 -5.58 -1.57 20.56
N VAL A 183 -6.01 -0.53 21.27
CA VAL A 183 -7.15 -0.58 22.18
C VAL A 183 -8.19 0.45 21.76
N ASN A 184 -9.43 0.01 21.59
CA ASN A 184 -10.60 0.89 21.49
C ASN A 184 -11.33 0.91 22.84
N ILE A 185 -11.10 1.96 23.64
CA ILE A 185 -11.72 2.12 24.97
C ILE A 185 -13.10 2.80 24.89
N GLU A 186 -13.37 3.55 23.82
CA GLU A 186 -14.54 4.45 23.80
C GLU A 186 -15.87 3.68 23.81
N GLU A 187 -16.69 3.96 24.81
CA GLU A 187 -18.03 3.37 24.91
C GLU A 187 -18.93 3.88 23.78
N GLY A 188 -19.39 2.97 22.94
CA GLY A 188 -20.39 3.26 21.91
C GLY A 188 -19.86 3.79 20.58
N GLN A 189 -18.54 3.96 20.40
CA GLN A 189 -17.96 4.32 19.10
C GLN A 189 -17.07 3.19 18.53
N ARG A 190 -17.42 2.74 17.33
CA ARG A 190 -16.54 1.86 16.54
C ARG A 190 -15.33 2.63 16.01
N LEU A 191 -14.17 1.99 16.11
CA LEU A 191 -12.93 2.46 15.54
C LEU A 191 -12.78 1.94 14.11
N HIS A 192 -12.45 2.85 13.18
CA HIS A 192 -12.15 2.52 11.78
C HIS A 192 -10.78 3.09 11.41
N ILE A 193 -9.87 2.20 11.00
CA ILE A 193 -8.51 2.54 10.57
C ILE A 193 -8.35 2.13 9.11
N ILE A 194 -7.80 3.03 8.30
CA ILE A 194 -7.36 2.75 6.93
C ILE A 194 -5.83 2.65 6.96
N CYS A 195 -5.25 1.65 6.32
CA CYS A 195 -3.80 1.49 6.32
C CYS A 195 -3.21 1.12 4.96
N SER A 196 -2.00 1.60 4.70
CA SER A 196 -1.18 1.15 3.58
C SER A 196 -0.34 -0.05 3.96
N ILE A 197 -0.29 -1.04 3.08
CA ILE A 197 0.54 -2.24 3.23
C ILE A 197 1.43 -2.34 2.00
N ASP A 198 2.75 -2.21 2.18
CA ASP A 198 3.71 -2.41 1.10
C ASP A 198 4.26 -3.84 1.11
N PRO A 199 3.87 -4.69 0.15
CA PRO A 199 4.34 -6.07 0.09
C PRO A 199 5.82 -6.17 -0.31
N SER A 200 6.49 -5.10 -0.76
CA SER A 200 7.89 -5.17 -1.21
C SER A 200 8.87 -5.56 -0.10
N THR A 201 8.51 -5.34 1.16
CA THR A 201 9.30 -5.72 2.33
C THR A 201 8.84 -7.03 2.99
N SER A 202 7.72 -7.62 2.53
CA SER A 202 7.16 -8.82 3.16
C SER A 202 7.93 -10.08 2.80
N LEU A 203 7.70 -11.17 3.54
CA LEU A 203 8.31 -12.47 3.25
C LEU A 203 7.84 -13.10 1.93
N GLY A 204 6.88 -12.49 1.23
CA GLY A 204 6.33 -12.99 -0.03
C GLY A 204 5.46 -14.26 0.11
N LEU A 205 5.16 -14.68 1.34
CA LEU A 205 4.34 -15.86 1.64
C LEU A 205 2.83 -15.59 1.50
N ASP A 206 2.41 -14.35 1.80
CA ASP A 206 1.04 -13.86 1.60
C ASP A 206 1.07 -12.33 1.41
N THR A 207 -0.07 -11.66 1.56
CA THR A 207 -0.28 -10.19 1.53
C THR A 207 0.72 -9.45 2.44
N PHE A 208 0.85 -9.96 3.66
CA PHE A 208 1.78 -9.62 4.72
C PHE A 208 1.62 -10.72 5.78
N HIS A 209 2.54 -10.81 6.73
CA HIS A 209 2.45 -11.77 7.83
C HIS A 209 2.34 -11.07 9.17
N SER A 210 1.36 -11.51 9.98
CA SER A 210 1.23 -11.10 11.38
C SER A 210 1.87 -12.13 12.28
N PHE A 211 2.77 -11.66 13.15
CA PHE A 211 3.47 -12.45 14.14
C PHE A 211 2.88 -12.15 15.52
N TYR A 212 1.91 -12.96 15.93
CA TYR A 212 1.19 -12.74 17.18
C TYR A 212 2.05 -13.11 18.38
N ILE A 213 2.23 -12.16 19.30
CA ILE A 213 2.90 -12.39 20.59
C ILE A 213 1.82 -12.81 21.60
N GLY A 214 0.73 -12.03 21.68
CA GLY A 214 -0.47 -12.35 22.46
C GLY A 214 -1.52 -13.14 21.67
N GLY A 215 -2.68 -13.41 22.29
CA GLY A 215 -3.84 -14.02 21.60
C GLY A 215 -3.99 -15.54 21.75
N GLY A 216 -3.15 -16.19 22.56
CA GLY A 216 -3.35 -17.58 22.96
C GLY A 216 -3.26 -18.60 21.82
N ALA A 217 -3.79 -19.80 22.02
CA ALA A 217 -3.67 -20.91 21.07
C ALA A 217 -4.38 -20.63 19.72
N ASN A 218 -5.55 -20.00 19.76
CA ASN A 218 -6.38 -19.76 18.57
C ASN A 218 -5.87 -18.62 17.68
N SER A 219 -5.05 -17.71 18.21
CA SER A 219 -4.40 -16.66 17.41
C SER A 219 -3.03 -17.09 16.88
N HIS A 220 -2.63 -18.35 17.09
CA HIS A 220 -1.30 -18.88 16.76
C HIS A 220 -0.17 -17.99 17.32
N SER A 221 -0.19 -17.73 18.64
CA SER A 221 0.94 -17.05 19.29
C SER A 221 2.26 -17.75 18.92
N LEU A 222 3.27 -16.97 18.53
CA LEU A 222 4.60 -17.50 18.20
C LEU A 222 5.19 -18.35 19.33
N LEU A 223 4.85 -18.01 20.57
CA LEU A 223 5.34 -18.70 21.75
C LEU A 223 4.82 -20.14 21.82
N SER A 224 3.60 -20.39 21.36
CA SER A 224 3.01 -21.74 21.30
C SER A 224 3.71 -22.69 20.32
N GLY A 225 4.51 -22.14 19.39
CA GLY A 225 5.30 -22.92 18.44
C GLY A 225 6.59 -23.52 19.02
N PHE A 226 7.05 -23.03 20.17
CA PHE A 226 8.21 -23.61 20.86
C PHE A 226 7.81 -24.84 21.68
N GLY A 227 8.73 -25.81 21.78
CA GLY A 227 8.49 -26.99 22.60
C GLY A 227 8.33 -26.62 24.09
N PRO A 228 7.47 -27.30 24.87
CA PRO A 228 7.21 -26.97 26.27
C PRO A 228 8.47 -26.84 27.12
N ALA A 229 9.42 -27.77 26.97
CA ALA A 229 10.68 -27.74 27.71
C ALA A 229 11.55 -26.49 27.41
N ILE A 230 11.45 -25.93 26.20
CA ILE A 230 12.14 -24.68 25.84
C ILE A 230 11.50 -23.51 26.58
N LEU A 231 10.17 -23.45 26.60
CA LEU A 231 9.44 -22.39 27.29
C LEU A 231 9.63 -22.48 28.81
N GLU A 232 9.56 -23.68 29.39
CA GLU A 232 9.84 -23.90 30.82
C GLU A 232 11.23 -23.37 31.21
N ALA A 233 12.25 -23.70 30.41
CA ALA A 233 13.61 -23.22 30.64
C ALA A 233 13.75 -21.70 30.40
N ALA A 234 13.10 -21.15 29.38
CA ALA A 234 13.21 -19.73 29.01
C ALA A 234 12.48 -18.82 30.00
N PHE A 235 11.29 -19.21 30.45
CA PHE A 235 10.51 -18.46 31.44
C PHE A 235 10.92 -18.79 32.88
N ASN A 236 11.72 -19.84 33.09
CA ASN A 236 12.06 -20.37 34.41
C ASN A 236 10.80 -20.67 35.24
N GLU A 237 9.81 -21.27 34.58
CA GLU A 237 8.49 -21.53 35.15
C GLU A 237 8.04 -22.96 34.89
N THR A 238 7.06 -23.43 35.67
CA THR A 238 6.53 -24.78 35.51
C THR A 238 5.75 -24.92 34.21
N ARG A 239 5.74 -26.14 33.65
CA ARG A 239 4.94 -26.46 32.47
C ARG A 239 3.48 -26.04 32.58
N MET A 240 2.86 -26.27 33.74
CA MET A 240 1.45 -25.93 33.95
C MET A 240 1.21 -24.43 33.86
N GLU A 241 2.12 -23.60 34.38
CA GLU A 241 2.00 -22.15 34.31
C GLU A 241 2.27 -21.59 32.91
N VAL A 242 3.28 -22.13 32.21
CA VAL A 242 3.53 -21.78 30.81
C VAL A 242 2.34 -22.17 29.94
N GLU A 243 1.76 -23.35 30.17
CA GLU A 243 0.60 -23.83 29.42
C GLU A 243 -0.66 -23.01 29.73
N SER A 244 -0.85 -22.58 30.98
CA SER A 244 -2.00 -21.76 31.39
C SER A 244 -2.04 -20.39 30.70
N ILE A 245 -0.88 -19.87 30.29
CA ILE A 245 -0.74 -18.57 29.62
C ILE A 245 -0.82 -18.71 28.10
N PHE A 246 0.05 -19.54 27.51
CA PHE A 246 0.24 -19.55 26.04
C PHE A 246 -0.72 -20.47 25.29
N TYR A 247 -1.35 -21.43 25.98
CA TYR A 247 -2.32 -22.36 25.39
C TYR A 247 -3.76 -22.02 25.77
N LYS A 248 -3.98 -20.89 26.46
CA LYS A 248 -5.33 -20.39 26.71
C LYS A 248 -6.02 -20.10 25.37
N GLU A 249 -7.21 -20.65 25.19
CA GLU A 249 -8.05 -20.32 24.04
C GLU A 249 -8.61 -18.90 24.22
N LEU A 250 -8.42 -18.07 23.18
CA LEU A 250 -8.95 -16.71 23.10
C LEU A 250 -9.73 -16.56 21.79
N ASP A 251 -10.57 -15.52 21.71
CA ASP A 251 -11.50 -15.29 20.60
C ASP A 251 -10.84 -14.67 19.35
N GLY A 252 -9.59 -15.06 19.09
CA GLY A 252 -8.79 -14.58 17.97
C GLY A 252 -8.03 -13.28 18.25
N PRO A 253 -7.44 -12.67 17.21
CA PRO A 253 -6.47 -11.59 17.37
C PRO A 253 -7.11 -10.21 17.65
N ILE A 254 -8.43 -10.07 17.47
CA ILE A 254 -9.19 -8.92 17.96
C ILE A 254 -10.22 -9.46 18.93
N MET A 255 -10.20 -9.00 20.17
CA MET A 255 -11.03 -9.57 21.24
C MET A 255 -11.66 -8.48 22.11
N TYR A 256 -12.80 -8.79 22.71
CA TYR A 256 -13.38 -7.92 23.73
C TYR A 256 -12.51 -7.91 24.98
N MET A 257 -12.49 -6.75 25.63
CA MET A 257 -11.83 -6.56 26.91
C MET A 257 -12.88 -6.62 28.01
N ASP A 258 -12.62 -7.44 29.02
CA ASP A 258 -13.40 -7.41 30.26
C ASP A 258 -13.08 -6.14 31.05
N ASP A 259 -14.02 -5.66 31.88
CA ASP A 259 -13.84 -4.45 32.70
C ASP A 259 -12.65 -4.59 33.67
N SER A 260 -12.23 -5.82 33.98
CA SER A 260 -11.03 -6.16 34.76
C SER A 260 -9.70 -6.04 34.00
N HIS A 261 -9.74 -5.99 32.66
CA HIS A 261 -8.58 -5.98 31.76
C HIS A 261 -8.39 -4.64 31.03
N VAL A 262 -9.22 -3.62 31.30
CA VAL A 262 -8.93 -2.24 30.87
C VAL A 262 -7.55 -1.88 31.40
N PRO A 263 -6.54 -1.57 30.57
CA PRO A 263 -5.19 -1.36 31.04
C PRO A 263 -5.21 -0.20 32.04
N SER A 264 -4.90 -0.49 33.29
CA SER A 264 -4.69 0.53 34.32
C SER A 264 -3.54 1.48 33.96
N LEU A 265 -2.70 1.11 32.98
CA LEU A 265 -1.64 1.93 32.39
C LEU A 265 -2.18 3.15 31.62
N GLY A 266 -3.21 2.97 30.78
CA GLY A 266 -3.85 4.08 30.09
C GLY A 266 -4.48 5.08 31.06
N ILE A 267 -5.06 4.59 32.17
CA ILE A 267 -5.58 5.45 33.25
C ILE A 267 -4.46 6.16 34.02
N LYS A 268 -3.35 5.47 34.33
CA LYS A 268 -2.17 6.09 34.99
C LYS A 268 -1.55 7.21 34.15
N PHE A 269 -1.39 7.02 32.85
CA PHE A 269 -0.84 8.04 31.95
C PHE A 269 -1.81 9.21 31.72
N LEU A 270 -3.12 8.94 31.65
CA LEU A 270 -4.16 9.96 31.55
C LEU A 270 -4.28 10.82 32.81
N GLN A 271 -3.98 10.26 34.00
CA GLN A 271 -4.04 10.93 35.30
C GLN A 271 -2.80 11.76 35.66
N LEU A 272 -1.69 11.66 34.92
CA LEU A 272 -0.51 12.52 35.17
C LEU A 272 -0.84 13.98 34.83
N GLU A 273 -0.53 14.88 35.77
CA GLU A 273 -0.69 16.32 35.54
C GLU A 273 0.23 16.80 34.41
N LYS A 274 -0.13 17.89 33.73
CA LYS A 274 0.57 18.38 32.53
C LYS A 274 2.07 18.64 32.79
N GLU A 275 2.40 19.06 34.01
CA GLU A 275 3.77 19.30 34.46
C GLU A 275 4.54 18.00 34.73
N GLU A 276 3.87 16.94 35.22
CA GLU A 276 4.47 15.61 35.40
C GLU A 276 4.72 14.92 34.06
N LYS A 277 3.86 15.14 33.05
CA LYS A 277 4.09 14.68 31.67
C LYS A 277 5.32 15.34 31.03
N GLU A 278 5.47 16.64 31.21
CA GLU A 278 6.66 17.37 30.76
C GLU A 278 7.91 17.00 31.57
N GLN A 279 7.77 16.71 32.86
CA GLN A 279 8.88 16.24 33.70
C GLN A 279 9.27 14.80 33.38
N HIS A 280 8.33 13.89 33.10
CA HIS A 280 8.63 12.52 32.70
C HIS A 280 9.34 12.50 31.34
N LEU A 281 8.88 13.33 30.40
CA LEU A 281 9.54 13.52 29.10
C LEU A 281 10.92 14.19 29.24
N LYS A 282 11.05 15.20 30.12
CA LYS A 282 12.35 15.82 30.43
C LYS A 282 13.29 14.87 31.15
N LYS A 283 12.79 13.99 32.01
CA LYS A 283 13.59 13.02 32.76
C LYS A 283 14.14 11.94 31.83
N MET A 284 13.34 11.46 30.87
CA MET A 284 13.83 10.60 29.77
C MET A 284 14.88 11.31 28.87
N LEU A 285 14.79 12.64 28.72
CA LEU A 285 15.79 13.43 27.98
C LEU A 285 17.05 13.76 28.81
N LEU A 286 16.94 13.87 30.13
CA LEU A 286 18.04 14.19 31.06
C LEU A 286 18.84 12.94 31.48
N ASP A 287 18.20 11.77 31.56
CA ASP A 287 18.89 10.50 31.83
C ASP A 287 19.87 10.11 30.68
N GLN A 288 19.73 10.71 29.48
CA GLN A 288 20.72 10.61 28.39
C GLN A 288 21.94 11.54 28.55
N GLU A 289 21.88 12.56 29.41
CA GLU A 289 22.99 13.48 29.67
C GLU A 289 23.80 13.07 30.92
N GLU A 290 23.19 12.43 31.92
CA GLU A 290 23.90 12.05 33.16
C GLU A 290 24.73 10.75 33.07
N GLU A 291 24.52 9.87 32.08
CA GLU A 291 25.42 8.72 31.86
C GLU A 291 26.76 9.09 31.19
N LYS A 292 27.02 10.37 30.91
CA LYS A 292 28.25 10.82 30.21
C LYS A 292 29.38 11.37 31.09
N GLU A 293 29.25 11.46 32.42
CA GLU A 293 30.32 12.09 33.23
C GLU A 293 30.96 11.29 34.36
N GLU A 294 30.57 10.04 34.66
CA GLU A 294 31.30 9.25 35.68
C GLU A 294 31.73 7.86 35.20
N GLU A 295 32.84 7.77 34.48
CA GLU A 295 33.77 6.63 34.63
C GLU A 295 35.17 6.90 34.03
N HIS A 296 35.95 7.74 34.70
CA HIS A 296 37.41 7.67 34.64
C HIS A 296 37.96 7.33 36.02
N GLN A 297 38.13 6.03 36.30
CA GLN A 297 39.35 5.41 36.83
C GLN A 297 39.07 4.15 37.69
N THR A 298 39.88 3.11 37.41
CA THR A 298 40.13 1.87 38.18
C THR A 298 39.11 0.72 37.97
N SER A 299 39.42 -0.30 37.15
CA SER A 299 40.37 -1.42 37.33
C SER A 299 39.73 -2.69 37.93
N ARG A 300 39.52 -3.67 37.03
CA ARG A 300 39.61 -5.14 37.24
C ARG A 300 38.68 -5.78 38.27
N SER A 301 37.59 -6.45 37.83
CA SER A 301 37.24 -7.77 38.40
C SER A 301 36.20 -8.65 37.66
N TRP A 302 35.54 -8.26 36.56
CA TRP A 302 34.44 -9.09 36.01
C TRP A 302 34.57 -9.54 34.54
N ARG A 303 35.74 -9.38 33.92
CA ARG A 303 35.99 -10.04 32.62
C ARG A 303 36.28 -11.52 32.84
N LYS A 304 35.29 -12.36 32.50
CA LYS A 304 35.37 -13.69 31.83
C LYS A 304 34.11 -14.51 32.21
N PRO A 305 32.98 -14.30 31.50
CA PRO A 305 32.71 -15.23 30.39
C PRO A 305 31.93 -14.64 29.18
N LEU A 306 31.93 -13.32 28.93
CA LEU A 306 31.21 -12.73 27.79
C LEU A 306 32.03 -12.57 26.49
N GLU A 307 33.28 -13.04 26.46
CA GLU A 307 34.17 -12.89 25.29
C GLU A 307 34.04 -13.99 24.21
N THR A 308 33.06 -14.91 24.31
CA THR A 308 32.90 -16.01 23.32
C THR A 308 31.63 -15.92 22.47
N ILE A 309 30.73 -14.93 22.68
CA ILE A 309 29.48 -14.82 21.89
C ILE A 309 29.33 -13.49 21.14
N PHE A 310 29.99 -12.40 21.56
CA PHE A 310 29.96 -11.15 20.80
C PHE A 310 31.14 -11.05 19.84
N GLY A 311 30.96 -11.67 18.67
CA GLY A 311 31.80 -11.39 17.50
C GLY A 311 31.70 -9.92 17.13
N LYS A 312 32.84 -9.22 17.18
CA LYS A 312 33.18 -7.94 16.53
C LYS A 312 31.98 -7.07 16.11
N VAL A 313 31.57 -6.16 16.99
CA VAL A 313 30.80 -4.98 16.58
C VAL A 313 31.80 -3.87 16.24
N ASN A 314 31.88 -3.55 14.96
CA ASN A 314 32.53 -2.33 14.47
C ASN A 314 31.88 -1.11 15.11
N GLU A 315 32.70 -0.18 15.60
CA GLU A 315 32.33 1.17 15.98
C GLU A 315 31.38 1.79 14.95
N LYS A 316 30.18 2.17 15.36
CA LYS A 316 29.31 3.04 14.57
C LYS A 316 29.46 4.47 15.06
N THR A 317 30.05 5.24 14.16
CA THR A 317 30.05 6.70 14.06
C THR A 317 28.71 7.30 14.49
N GLU A 318 28.75 8.28 15.39
CA GLU A 318 27.63 9.14 15.77
C GLU A 318 26.95 9.74 14.54
N SER A 319 25.62 9.61 14.44
CA SER A 319 24.81 10.26 13.39
C SER A 319 23.80 11.22 14.02
N LYS A 320 23.88 12.49 13.66
CA LYS A 320 23.05 13.61 14.14
C LYS A 320 21.59 13.63 13.60
N ASN A 321 20.95 12.48 13.35
CA ASN A 321 19.60 12.40 12.76
C ASN A 321 18.71 11.33 13.42
N SER A 322 18.32 11.48 14.68
CA SER A 322 17.27 10.63 15.26
C SER A 322 15.90 11.10 14.76
N ILE A 323 15.29 10.35 13.83
CA ILE A 323 13.88 10.55 13.44
C ILE A 323 13.03 10.28 14.69
N ASP A 324 12.24 11.25 15.14
CA ASP A 324 11.27 11.03 16.21
C ASP A 324 10.06 10.25 15.68
N TRP A 325 10.08 8.94 15.88
CA TRP A 325 8.98 8.05 15.50
C TRP A 325 7.79 8.15 16.44
N SER A 326 7.91 8.82 17.60
CA SER A 326 6.86 8.87 18.62
C SER A 326 5.70 9.82 18.27
N VAL A 327 5.86 10.69 17.27
CA VAL A 327 4.88 11.74 16.96
C VAL A 327 3.89 11.26 15.89
N ALA A 328 2.59 11.35 16.18
CA ALA A 328 1.54 11.22 15.16
C ALA A 328 1.25 12.58 14.55
N LYS A 329 0.83 12.58 13.29
CA LYS A 329 0.49 13.81 12.57
C LYS A 329 -1.00 13.81 12.22
N ASN A 330 -1.75 14.77 12.75
CA ASN A 330 -3.13 14.94 12.35
C ASN A 330 -3.23 15.66 10.99
N LEU A 331 -3.86 15.01 10.01
CA LEU A 331 -4.03 15.56 8.66
C LEU A 331 -5.09 16.67 8.62
N TYR A 332 -6.08 16.62 9.50
CA TYR A 332 -7.17 17.60 9.55
C TYR A 332 -6.70 18.93 10.13
N ASP A 333 -5.78 18.90 11.10
CA ASP A 333 -5.17 20.08 11.71
C ASP A 333 -4.24 20.86 10.74
N ARG A 334 -3.87 20.28 9.58
CA ARG A 334 -3.05 20.94 8.56
C ARG A 334 -3.86 21.93 7.71
N LYS A 335 -3.20 23.01 7.31
CA LYS A 335 -3.71 23.91 6.27
C LYS A 335 -3.67 23.19 4.92
N PRO A 336 -4.65 23.41 4.04
CA PRO A 336 -4.58 22.93 2.67
C PRO A 336 -3.41 23.53 1.89
N ASP A 337 -2.79 22.71 1.05
CA ASP A 337 -1.76 23.14 0.10
C ASP A 337 -2.38 23.92 -1.06
N PHE A 338 -3.62 23.58 -1.41
CA PHE A 338 -4.44 24.33 -2.35
C PHE A 338 -5.86 24.48 -1.82
N ARG A 339 -6.47 25.64 -2.08
CA ARG A 339 -7.88 25.92 -1.79
C ARG A 339 -8.42 26.99 -2.73
N ASN A 340 -9.64 26.78 -3.20
CA ASN A 340 -10.48 27.81 -3.81
C ASN A 340 -11.96 27.52 -3.48
N ASP A 341 -12.89 28.22 -4.14
CA ASP A 341 -14.33 28.09 -3.91
C ASP A 341 -14.88 26.69 -4.29
N TYR A 342 -14.12 25.93 -5.08
CA TYR A 342 -14.55 24.65 -5.63
C TYR A 342 -14.03 23.44 -4.84
N GLY A 343 -13.06 23.64 -3.95
CA GLY A 343 -12.53 22.57 -3.11
C GLY A 343 -11.17 22.89 -2.47
N TRP A 344 -10.53 21.86 -1.93
CA TRP A 344 -9.20 21.95 -1.35
C TRP A 344 -8.44 20.62 -1.43
N SER A 345 -7.12 20.68 -1.35
CA SER A 345 -6.25 19.50 -1.25
C SER A 345 -5.17 19.66 -0.19
N LYS A 346 -4.75 18.54 0.38
CA LYS A 346 -3.67 18.38 1.35
C LYS A 346 -2.77 17.23 0.90
N ALA A 347 -1.47 17.38 1.04
CA ALA A 347 -0.46 16.36 0.79
C ALA A 347 0.56 16.38 1.92
N LEU A 348 0.87 15.23 2.51
CA LEU A 348 1.88 15.07 3.56
C LEU A 348 3.00 14.18 3.03
N ASP A 349 4.23 14.66 3.11
CA ASP A 349 5.42 13.94 2.65
C ASP A 349 6.45 13.72 3.77
N GLY A 350 7.54 13.03 3.43
CA GLY A 350 8.62 12.69 4.37
C GLY A 350 9.48 13.88 4.80
N GLY A 351 9.44 15.01 4.09
CA GLY A 351 10.07 16.25 4.53
C GLY A 351 9.32 16.88 5.72
N GLU A 352 8.00 16.80 5.71
CA GLU A 352 7.14 17.32 6.78
C GLU A 352 6.83 16.31 7.89
N TYR A 353 6.76 15.01 7.54
CA TYR A 353 6.57 13.92 8.49
C TYR A 353 7.64 12.83 8.25
N PRO A 354 8.83 12.98 8.86
CA PRO A 354 9.98 12.12 8.65
C PRO A 354 9.72 10.61 8.72
N PRO A 355 8.81 10.09 9.58
CA PRO A 355 8.43 8.67 9.58
C PRO A 355 7.98 8.11 8.21
N LEU A 356 7.47 8.94 7.30
CA LEU A 356 7.09 8.54 5.94
C LEU A 356 8.29 8.26 5.02
N THR A 357 9.47 8.79 5.35
CA THR A 357 10.66 8.74 4.47
C THR A 357 11.14 7.31 4.24
N LYS A 358 11.23 6.49 5.29
CA LYS A 358 11.77 5.12 5.18
C LYS A 358 10.82 4.19 4.40
N PRO A 359 9.49 4.21 4.62
CA PRO A 359 8.56 3.54 3.73
C PRO A 359 8.50 4.15 2.32
N ASP A 360 8.97 5.37 2.10
CA ASP A 360 8.78 6.13 0.85
C ASP A 360 7.31 6.11 0.41
N ILE A 361 6.40 6.45 1.32
CA ILE A 361 4.95 6.58 1.03
C ILE A 361 4.48 7.97 1.47
N GLY A 362 3.84 8.70 0.58
CA GLY A 362 3.18 9.97 0.88
C GLY A 362 1.70 9.77 1.16
N VAL A 363 1.03 10.82 1.63
CA VAL A 363 -0.40 10.80 1.92
C VAL A 363 -1.06 12.03 1.33
N PHE A 364 -2.30 11.93 0.84
CA PHE A 364 -3.07 13.06 0.35
C PHE A 364 -4.55 12.98 0.76
N HIS A 365 -5.21 14.13 0.79
CA HIS A 365 -6.63 14.26 1.09
C HIS A 365 -7.21 15.41 0.28
N VAL A 366 -8.27 15.12 -0.46
CA VAL A 366 -8.90 16.06 -1.38
C VAL A 366 -10.39 16.13 -1.12
N TYR A 367 -10.93 17.33 -1.22
CA TYR A 367 -12.36 17.61 -1.16
C TYR A 367 -12.76 18.46 -2.35
N LEU A 368 -13.79 18.00 -3.07
CA LEU A 368 -14.41 18.70 -4.19
C LEU A 368 -15.86 19.01 -3.83
N THR A 369 -16.27 20.26 -4.03
CA THR A 369 -17.68 20.65 -3.94
C THR A 369 -18.48 20.06 -5.10
N ALA A 370 -19.81 20.01 -4.97
CA ALA A 370 -20.68 19.40 -5.97
C ALA A 370 -20.42 19.94 -7.39
N GLY A 371 -20.28 19.02 -8.34
CA GLY A 371 -19.98 19.27 -9.75
C GLY A 371 -18.52 19.67 -10.05
N SER A 372 -17.72 20.07 -9.06
CA SER A 372 -16.37 20.58 -9.27
C SER A 372 -15.39 19.49 -9.69
N MET A 373 -14.29 19.87 -10.34
CA MET A 373 -13.32 18.95 -10.92
C MET A 373 -11.91 19.22 -10.42
N LEU A 374 -11.20 18.20 -9.95
CA LEU A 374 -9.74 18.27 -9.90
C LEU A 374 -9.22 18.16 -11.34
N ALA A 375 -8.59 19.22 -11.83
CA ALA A 375 -8.26 19.38 -13.25
C ALA A 375 -7.47 18.18 -13.79
N PRO A 376 -7.62 17.84 -15.09
CA PRO A 376 -6.79 16.84 -15.75
C PRO A 376 -5.31 17.05 -15.45
N HIS A 377 -4.65 16.05 -14.88
CA HIS A 377 -3.26 16.14 -14.46
C HIS A 377 -2.53 14.80 -14.56
N VAL A 378 -1.22 14.87 -14.39
CA VAL A 378 -0.32 13.72 -14.37
C VAL A 378 0.54 13.79 -13.11
N ASN A 379 0.69 12.64 -12.44
CA ASN A 379 1.64 12.50 -11.34
C ASN A 379 2.99 12.02 -11.85
N PRO A 380 4.03 12.87 -11.81
CA PRO A 380 5.32 12.55 -12.39
C PRO A 380 6.17 11.69 -11.46
N ARG A 381 5.79 11.53 -10.19
CA ARG A 381 6.66 10.90 -9.17
C ARG A 381 6.11 9.60 -8.60
N ALA A 382 4.81 9.49 -8.44
CA ALA A 382 4.21 8.38 -7.72
C ALA A 382 2.89 7.92 -8.32
N SER A 383 2.57 6.66 -8.04
CA SER A 383 1.23 6.11 -8.23
C SER A 383 0.38 6.45 -7.00
N GLU A 384 -0.90 6.71 -7.20
CA GLU A 384 -1.83 7.11 -6.14
C GLU A 384 -2.88 6.04 -5.90
N TYR A 385 -3.09 5.73 -4.62
CA TYR A 385 -4.12 4.82 -4.15
C TYR A 385 -5.10 5.62 -3.31
N ALA A 386 -6.31 5.84 -3.81
CA ALA A 386 -7.30 6.68 -3.17
C ALA A 386 -8.51 5.88 -2.72
N ILE A 387 -9.07 6.28 -1.59
CA ILE A 387 -10.27 5.75 -0.96
C ILE A 387 -11.29 6.89 -0.91
N VAL A 388 -12.46 6.68 -1.49
CA VAL A 388 -13.55 7.65 -1.40
C VAL A 388 -14.12 7.60 0.02
N LEU A 389 -13.95 8.69 0.77
CA LEU A 389 -14.41 8.81 2.15
C LEU A 389 -15.87 9.26 2.24
N LYS A 390 -16.33 10.06 1.26
CA LYS A 390 -17.69 10.60 1.25
C LYS A 390 -18.13 11.01 -0.15
N GLY A 391 -19.41 10.76 -0.43
CA GLY A 391 -20.09 11.22 -1.63
C GLY A 391 -19.78 10.37 -2.86
N SER A 392 -19.95 10.96 -4.05
CA SER A 392 -19.74 10.26 -5.32
C SER A 392 -19.29 11.21 -6.43
N GLY A 393 -18.78 10.63 -7.51
CA GLY A 393 -18.27 11.37 -8.65
C GLY A 393 -17.81 10.46 -9.78
N GLU A 394 -17.11 11.04 -10.74
CA GLU A 394 -16.51 10.34 -11.88
C GLU A 394 -15.00 10.36 -11.77
N LEU A 395 -14.38 9.21 -12.05
CA LEU A 395 -12.94 9.06 -12.27
C LEU A 395 -12.70 8.77 -13.75
N ALA A 396 -11.90 9.60 -14.41
CA ALA A 396 -11.47 9.37 -15.79
C ALA A 396 -9.95 9.21 -15.85
N ILE A 397 -9.47 8.16 -16.52
CA ILE A 397 -8.04 7.86 -16.71
C ILE A 397 -7.79 7.63 -18.21
N VAL A 398 -6.63 8.09 -18.67
CA VAL A 398 -6.16 7.96 -20.06
C VAL A 398 -4.87 7.13 -20.09
N TYR A 399 -4.73 6.25 -21.08
CA TYR A 399 -3.49 5.51 -21.31
C TYR A 399 -2.39 6.44 -21.86
N PRO A 400 -1.09 6.13 -21.67
CA PRO A 400 0.01 6.97 -22.19
C PRO A 400 0.00 7.21 -23.70
N ASN A 401 -0.67 6.34 -24.48
CA ASN A 401 -0.85 6.50 -25.94
C ASN A 401 -2.00 7.48 -26.30
N GLY A 402 -2.69 8.05 -25.32
CA GLY A 402 -3.81 8.98 -25.50
C GLY A 402 -5.19 8.30 -25.64
N SER A 403 -5.29 6.98 -25.67
CA SER A 403 -6.60 6.31 -25.70
C SER A 403 -7.25 6.32 -24.31
N LYS A 404 -8.58 6.38 -24.26
CA LYS A 404 -9.35 6.26 -23.01
C LYS A 404 -8.98 4.96 -22.28
N ALA A 405 -8.64 5.04 -21.00
CA ALA A 405 -8.42 3.86 -20.16
C ALA A 405 -9.69 3.49 -19.40
N ILE A 406 -10.23 4.42 -18.61
CA ILE A 406 -11.54 4.28 -17.96
C ILE A 406 -12.25 5.63 -17.87
N SER A 407 -13.58 5.62 -17.82
CA SER A 407 -14.34 6.69 -17.17
C SER A 407 -15.53 6.04 -16.47
N THR A 408 -15.54 6.14 -15.14
CA THR A 408 -16.38 5.31 -14.28
C THR A 408 -16.84 6.10 -13.06
N GLU A 409 -18.01 5.74 -12.52
CA GLU A 409 -18.51 6.32 -11.29
C GLU A 409 -17.74 5.73 -10.09
N ILE A 410 -17.41 6.60 -9.15
CA ILE A 410 -16.82 6.24 -7.85
C ILE A 410 -17.70 6.78 -6.74
N LYS A 411 -17.84 6.03 -5.66
CA LYS A 411 -18.65 6.39 -4.50
C LYS A 411 -17.96 5.98 -3.19
N GLU A 412 -18.49 6.48 -2.09
CA GLU A 412 -18.03 6.16 -0.73
C GLU A 412 -17.72 4.67 -0.54
N GLY A 413 -16.51 4.38 -0.05
CA GLY A 413 -15.96 3.03 0.14
C GLY A 413 -15.17 2.49 -1.06
N ASP A 414 -15.32 3.06 -2.26
CA ASP A 414 -14.53 2.63 -3.41
C ASP A 414 -13.05 2.99 -3.24
N VAL A 415 -12.19 2.09 -3.71
CA VAL A 415 -10.74 2.28 -3.73
C VAL A 415 -10.24 2.19 -5.16
N PHE A 416 -9.47 3.18 -5.59
CA PHE A 416 -8.92 3.24 -6.94
C PHE A 416 -7.43 3.51 -6.96
N VAL A 417 -6.77 3.09 -8.03
CA VAL A 417 -5.33 3.25 -8.26
C VAL A 417 -5.10 4.00 -9.55
N VAL A 418 -4.28 5.03 -9.51
CA VAL A 418 -3.79 5.74 -10.69
C VAL A 418 -2.29 5.54 -10.79
N PRO A 419 -1.80 4.78 -11.80
CA PRO A 419 -0.36 4.63 -12.00
C PRO A 419 0.31 5.96 -12.32
N ARG A 420 1.56 6.09 -11.88
CA ARG A 420 2.45 7.20 -12.26
C ARG A 420 2.42 7.41 -13.78
N TYR A 421 2.43 8.68 -14.20
CA TYR A 421 2.38 9.13 -15.60
C TYR A 421 1.05 8.99 -16.35
N PHE A 422 0.02 8.35 -15.78
CA PHE A 422 -1.28 8.28 -16.43
C PHE A 422 -2.01 9.62 -16.25
N PRO A 423 -2.51 10.27 -17.32
CA PRO A 423 -3.37 11.43 -17.19
C PRO A 423 -4.74 11.05 -16.64
N PHE A 424 -5.26 11.84 -15.70
CA PHE A 424 -6.52 11.55 -15.03
C PHE A 424 -7.18 12.82 -14.47
N CYS A 425 -8.47 12.72 -14.15
CA CYS A 425 -9.20 13.71 -13.37
C CYS A 425 -10.29 13.05 -12.51
N GLN A 426 -10.74 13.80 -11.51
CA GLN A 426 -11.87 13.45 -10.66
C GLN A 426 -12.89 14.57 -10.71
N ILE A 427 -14.16 14.20 -10.82
CA ILE A 427 -15.27 15.14 -10.94
C ILE A 427 -16.28 14.77 -9.85
N ALA A 428 -16.63 15.70 -8.98
CA ALA A 428 -17.71 15.46 -8.02
C ALA A 428 -19.07 15.37 -8.73
N SER A 429 -19.97 14.53 -8.22
CA SER A 429 -21.35 14.50 -8.68
C SER A 429 -22.00 15.88 -8.52
N LYS A 430 -23.00 16.18 -9.35
CA LYS A 430 -23.81 17.41 -9.20
C LYS A 430 -24.70 17.34 -7.94
N ASP A 431 -24.94 16.15 -7.41
CA ASP A 431 -25.84 15.91 -6.27
C ASP A 431 -25.13 16.05 -4.91
N GLY A 432 -23.79 16.13 -4.88
CA GLY A 432 -23.05 16.18 -3.62
C GLY A 432 -21.53 16.31 -3.80
N PRO A 433 -20.80 16.53 -2.70
CA PRO A 433 -19.35 16.64 -2.75
C PRO A 433 -18.70 15.27 -3.05
N LEU A 434 -17.43 15.31 -3.42
CA LEU A 434 -16.56 14.14 -3.48
C LEU A 434 -15.35 14.37 -2.56
N GLU A 435 -15.19 13.52 -1.55
CA GLU A 435 -14.07 13.57 -0.61
C GLU A 435 -13.30 12.25 -0.66
N PHE A 436 -11.99 12.31 -0.84
CA PHE A 436 -11.15 11.12 -0.89
C PHE A 436 -9.79 11.33 -0.22
N PHE A 437 -9.32 10.27 0.43
CA PHE A 437 -8.02 10.19 1.09
C PHE A 437 -7.20 9.12 0.38
N GLY A 438 -5.89 9.28 0.30
CA GLY A 438 -5.06 8.27 -0.34
C GLY A 438 -3.60 8.28 0.06
N PHE A 439 -2.93 7.23 -0.38
CA PHE A 439 -1.51 7.00 -0.22
C PHE A 439 -0.82 7.12 -1.57
N SER A 440 0.38 7.70 -1.56
CA SER A 440 1.24 7.88 -2.73
C SER A 440 2.45 6.98 -2.61
N THR A 441 2.89 6.32 -3.69
CA THR A 441 4.05 5.41 -3.65
C THR A 441 5.42 6.08 -3.50
N SER A 442 5.45 7.40 -3.21
CA SER A 442 6.66 8.11 -2.78
C SER A 442 6.35 9.12 -1.66
N ALA A 443 7.25 9.23 -0.69
CA ALA A 443 7.24 10.23 0.38
C ALA A 443 7.97 11.52 0.00
N ARG A 444 8.26 11.78 -1.27
CA ARG A 444 8.70 13.12 -1.69
C ARG A 444 7.58 13.81 -2.43
N GLU A 445 7.56 15.13 -2.32
CA GLU A 445 6.62 16.01 -3.00
C GLU A 445 6.37 15.58 -4.47
N ASN A 446 5.13 15.23 -4.78
CA ASN A 446 4.78 14.65 -6.07
C ASN A 446 4.75 15.68 -7.22
N LYS A 447 4.41 16.95 -6.92
CA LYS A 447 4.30 18.06 -7.89
C LYS A 447 3.47 17.71 -9.13
N PRO A 448 2.14 17.54 -8.99
CA PRO A 448 1.25 17.23 -10.11
C PRO A 448 1.42 18.20 -11.28
N GLN A 449 1.43 17.66 -12.50
CA GLN A 449 1.51 18.44 -13.72
C GLN A 449 0.12 18.58 -14.33
N PHE A 450 -0.48 19.76 -14.18
CA PHE A 450 -1.82 20.04 -14.70
C PHE A 450 -1.82 20.23 -16.22
N LEU A 451 -2.83 19.69 -16.89
CA LEU A 451 -3.06 19.78 -18.32
C LEU A 451 -4.14 20.80 -18.68
N ALA A 452 -4.97 21.18 -17.72
CA ALA A 452 -5.95 22.27 -17.84
C ALA A 452 -5.90 23.19 -16.62
N GLY A 453 -6.45 24.40 -16.76
CA GLY A 453 -6.38 25.44 -15.74
C GLY A 453 -5.26 26.46 -15.97
N SER A 454 -5.24 27.51 -15.16
CA SER A 454 -4.35 28.67 -15.31
C SER A 454 -2.87 28.37 -15.02
N VAL A 455 -2.56 27.24 -14.41
CA VAL A 455 -1.17 26.78 -14.15
C VAL A 455 -0.79 25.54 -14.99
N SER A 456 -1.56 25.25 -16.04
CA SER A 456 -1.34 24.06 -16.86
C SER A 456 -0.10 24.15 -17.74
N LEU A 457 0.41 22.97 -18.13
CA LEU A 457 1.45 22.84 -19.15
C LEU A 457 1.03 23.48 -20.48
N LEU A 458 -0.25 23.35 -20.88
CA LEU A 458 -0.75 23.96 -22.10
C LEU A 458 -0.64 25.49 -22.06
N ARG A 459 -0.93 26.11 -20.91
CA ARG A 459 -0.76 27.55 -20.72
C ARG A 459 0.71 27.96 -20.66
N THR A 460 1.55 27.13 -20.06
CA THR A 460 3.00 27.37 -20.01
C THR A 460 3.64 27.30 -21.40
N PHE A 461 3.20 26.38 -22.26
CA PHE A 461 3.66 26.23 -23.64
C PHE A 461 2.85 27.06 -24.66
N GLN A 462 2.01 27.98 -24.19
CA GLN A 462 1.18 28.82 -25.04
C GLN A 462 2.08 29.71 -25.92
N GLY A 463 2.21 29.31 -27.18
CA GLY A 463 3.05 30.00 -28.16
C GLY A 463 3.02 29.33 -29.53
N PRO A 464 3.82 29.83 -30.49
CA PRO A 464 3.80 29.38 -31.88
C PRO A 464 4.03 27.86 -32.03
N GLN A 465 4.87 27.26 -31.19
CA GLN A 465 5.21 25.84 -31.26
C GLN A 465 4.02 24.95 -30.91
N LEU A 466 3.31 25.25 -29.81
CA LEU A 466 2.11 24.51 -29.42
C LEU A 466 0.97 24.77 -30.41
N ALA A 467 0.81 26.00 -30.88
CA ALA A 467 -0.18 26.35 -31.90
C ALA A 467 0.04 25.54 -33.19
N ALA A 468 1.29 25.48 -33.66
CA ALA A 468 1.67 24.66 -34.82
C ALA A 468 1.45 23.17 -34.57
N ALA A 469 1.81 22.65 -33.39
CA ALA A 469 1.61 21.24 -33.04
C ALA A 469 0.13 20.84 -32.99
N LEU A 470 -0.76 21.76 -32.58
CA LEU A 470 -2.21 21.56 -32.56
C LEU A 470 -2.91 21.92 -33.87
N GLY A 471 -2.18 22.46 -34.86
CA GLY A 471 -2.74 22.87 -36.14
C GLY A 471 -3.71 24.06 -36.06
N VAL A 472 -3.52 24.96 -35.09
CA VAL A 472 -4.37 26.13 -34.86
C VAL A 472 -3.56 27.43 -34.89
N SER A 473 -4.23 28.58 -35.03
CA SER A 473 -3.57 29.88 -34.86
C SER A 473 -3.29 30.17 -33.39
N GLU A 474 -2.26 30.99 -33.10
CA GLU A 474 -1.96 31.44 -31.73
C GLU A 474 -3.15 32.16 -31.07
N ASP A 475 -3.91 32.96 -31.81
CA ASP A 475 -5.11 33.62 -31.30
C ASP A 475 -6.23 32.63 -30.96
N THR A 476 -6.31 31.50 -31.68
CA THR A 476 -7.28 30.44 -31.35
C THR A 476 -6.84 29.69 -30.10
N LEU A 477 -5.54 29.37 -30.00
CA LEU A 477 -4.96 28.78 -28.80
C LEU A 477 -5.17 29.66 -27.57
N ARG A 478 -4.92 30.98 -27.71
CA ARG A 478 -5.13 31.96 -26.65
C ARG A 478 -6.59 32.04 -26.20
N ARG A 479 -7.53 32.15 -27.14
CA ARG A 479 -8.96 32.16 -26.81
C ARG A 479 -9.44 30.88 -26.12
N ALA A 480 -8.78 29.74 -26.36
CA ALA A 480 -9.13 28.47 -25.72
C ALA A 480 -8.56 28.33 -24.31
N LEU A 481 -7.34 28.83 -24.05
CA LEU A 481 -6.61 28.61 -22.79
C LEU A 481 -6.71 29.76 -21.78
N ASP A 482 -6.97 30.98 -22.26
CA ASP A 482 -7.05 32.17 -21.41
C ASP A 482 -8.30 32.25 -20.52
N PRO A 483 -9.51 31.80 -20.94
CA PRO A 483 -10.73 32.03 -20.15
C PRO A 483 -10.77 31.34 -18.78
N ARG A 484 -9.90 30.35 -18.54
CA ARG A 484 -9.87 29.61 -17.28
C ARG A 484 -8.86 30.23 -16.33
N ASP A 485 -9.37 30.95 -15.32
CA ASP A 485 -8.55 31.56 -14.27
C ASP A 485 -8.23 30.59 -13.12
N GLU A 486 -9.06 29.57 -12.89
CA GLU A 486 -8.81 28.56 -11.87
C GLU A 486 -7.61 27.67 -12.20
N ALA A 487 -6.77 27.44 -11.19
CA ALA A 487 -5.50 26.72 -11.33
C ALA A 487 -5.65 25.19 -11.26
N VAL A 488 -6.16 24.68 -10.14
CA VAL A 488 -6.08 23.23 -9.79
C VAL A 488 -7.46 22.59 -9.72
N ILE A 489 -8.39 23.19 -8.98
CA ILE A 489 -9.78 22.72 -8.88
C ILE A 489 -10.66 23.66 -9.69
N LEU A 490 -11.35 23.12 -10.69
CA LEU A 490 -12.14 23.85 -11.67
C LEU A 490 -13.62 23.81 -11.29
N PRO A 491 -14.40 24.85 -11.69
CA PRO A 491 -15.86 24.84 -11.55
C PRO A 491 -16.50 23.68 -12.32
N PRO A 492 -17.78 23.39 -12.02
CA PRO A 492 -18.54 22.40 -12.75
C PRO A 492 -18.56 22.63 -14.27
N PRO A 493 -18.49 21.56 -15.08
CA PRO A 493 -18.59 21.62 -16.54
C PRO A 493 -19.99 21.97 -17.06
#